data_AF-A0A6I5HF88-F1
#
_entry.id   AF-A0A6I5HF88-F1
#
_cell.length_a   1.000
_cell.length_b   1.000
_cell.length_c   1.000
_cell.angle_alpha   90.00
_cell.angle_beta   90.00
_cell.angle_gamma   90.00
#
_symmetry.space_group_name_H-M   'P 1'
#
loop_
_entity.id
_entity.type
_entity.pdbx_description
1 polymer ?
#
loop_
_entity_poly.entity_id
_entity_poly.type
_entity_poly.pdbx_seq_one_letter_code
_entity_poly.pdbx_strand_id
1 'polypeptide(L)'
;MRDLGVGFGYLLKGQRWVARHGRQYRFGLLPGLITLVLYAAALVALAVWGADAVGWATPFADDWPSPWQGLFRGFLTAVLFALGLLLAVLTFTAVTLLVGQPFYESLSERVDADVSSDGAAARSDLPLWRELWISARDSLRVLVRAGVWGVLLFALGFVPFVGQTVVPVIGFFVTGFFLTEELAAVAMQRRGVDLRARLALLRSRKTLVWGFGTPLGLAFLVPFVAVFLMPGAVAGATLLARDLLGEESATETGAPGGRPDPEDVSR
;
A
#
# COMPACT_ATOMS: atom_id res chain seq x y z
N MET A 1 3.22 18.58 -18.98
CA MET A 1 1.92 18.45 -18.29
C MET A 1 1.14 17.20 -18.70
N ARG A 2 1.20 16.74 -19.96
CA ARG A 2 0.57 15.48 -20.41
C ARG A 2 0.86 14.30 -19.48
N ASP A 3 2.11 14.08 -19.09
CA ASP A 3 2.49 12.94 -18.25
C ASP A 3 1.89 12.95 -16.84
N LEU A 4 1.64 14.12 -16.23
CA LEU A 4 0.96 14.20 -14.93
C LEU A 4 -0.47 13.65 -15.04
N GLY A 5 -1.18 14.03 -16.11
CA GLY A 5 -2.51 13.52 -16.41
C GLY A 5 -2.52 12.03 -16.74
N VAL A 6 -1.50 11.55 -17.47
CA VAL A 6 -1.33 10.10 -17.75
C VAL A 6 -1.09 9.32 -16.45
N GLY A 7 -0.25 9.83 -15.55
CA GLY A 7 0.02 9.23 -14.24
C GLY A 7 -1.24 9.10 -13.39
N PHE A 8 -2.04 10.18 -13.32
CA PHE A 8 -3.34 10.14 -12.66
C PHE A 8 -4.31 9.18 -13.38
N GLY A 9 -4.22 9.10 -14.71
CA GLY A 9 -4.93 8.14 -15.53
C GLY A 9 -4.68 6.69 -15.10
N TYR A 10 -3.46 6.32 -14.72
CA TYR A 10 -3.15 4.99 -14.19
C TYR A 10 -3.84 4.68 -12.86
N LEU A 11 -3.97 5.68 -11.98
CA LEU A 11 -4.74 5.52 -10.74
C LEU A 11 -6.21 5.21 -11.07
N LEU A 12 -6.82 5.96 -11.99
CA LEU A 12 -8.19 5.71 -12.43
C LEU A 12 -8.35 4.39 -13.18
N LYS A 13 -7.39 4.02 -14.05
CA LYS A 13 -7.36 2.73 -14.77
C LYS A 13 -7.33 1.58 -13.76
N GLY A 14 -6.49 1.68 -12.72
CA GLY A 14 -6.42 0.70 -11.64
C GLY A 14 -7.72 0.56 -10.84
N GLN A 15 -8.32 1.67 -10.42
CA GLN A 15 -9.63 1.65 -9.73
C GLN A 15 -10.73 1.04 -10.62
N ARG A 16 -10.77 1.40 -11.91
CA ARG A 16 -11.74 0.83 -12.88
C ARG A 16 -11.51 -0.66 -13.10
N TRP A 17 -10.26 -1.10 -13.19
CA TRP A 17 -9.92 -2.51 -13.36
C TRP A 17 -10.47 -3.32 -12.18
N VAL A 18 -10.23 -2.86 -10.96
CA VAL A 18 -10.69 -3.55 -9.75
C VAL A 18 -12.22 -3.50 -9.61
N ALA A 19 -12.86 -2.39 -9.99
CA ALA A 19 -14.32 -2.29 -10.00
C ALA A 19 -14.98 -3.28 -10.98
N ARG A 20 -14.35 -3.53 -12.15
CA ARG A 20 -14.80 -4.58 -13.09
C ARG A 20 -14.52 -5.99 -12.56
N HIS A 21 -13.49 -6.13 -11.74
CA HIS A 21 -13.02 -7.39 -11.17
C HIS A 21 -13.42 -7.51 -9.68
N GLY A 22 -14.72 -7.56 -9.41
CA GLY A 22 -15.26 -7.50 -8.04
C GLY A 22 -14.80 -8.64 -7.09
N ARG A 23 -14.33 -9.77 -7.61
CA ARG A 23 -13.70 -10.83 -6.79
C ARG A 23 -12.29 -10.43 -6.34
N GLN A 24 -11.53 -9.79 -7.22
CA GLN A 24 -10.18 -9.28 -6.97
C GLN A 24 -10.23 -8.06 -6.04
N TYR A 25 -11.25 -7.21 -6.16
CA TYR A 25 -11.49 -6.12 -5.20
C TYR A 25 -11.66 -6.64 -3.77
N ARG A 26 -12.59 -7.58 -3.57
CA ARG A 26 -12.85 -8.20 -2.26
C ARG A 26 -11.60 -8.91 -1.72
N PHE A 27 -10.84 -9.56 -2.58
CA PHE A 27 -9.57 -10.19 -2.21
C PHE A 27 -8.53 -9.17 -1.73
N GLY A 28 -8.41 -8.01 -2.40
CA GLY A 28 -7.53 -6.92 -1.98
C GLY A 28 -7.96 -6.25 -0.67
N LEU A 29 -9.26 -6.27 -0.34
CA LEU A 29 -9.79 -5.76 0.95
C LEU A 29 -9.63 -6.74 2.11
N LEU A 30 -9.41 -8.03 1.80
CA LEU A 30 -9.39 -9.10 2.80
C LEU A 30 -8.35 -8.91 3.91
N PRO A 31 -7.12 -8.40 3.68
CA PRO A 31 -6.16 -8.15 4.75
C PRO A 31 -6.65 -7.17 5.81
N GLY A 32 -7.30 -6.09 5.38
CA GLY A 32 -7.88 -5.09 6.27
C GLY A 32 -9.03 -5.69 7.08
N LEU A 33 -9.87 -6.51 6.45
CA LEU A 33 -10.95 -7.21 7.13
C LEU A 33 -10.44 -8.24 8.15
N ILE A 34 -9.45 -9.06 7.78
CA ILE A 34 -8.82 -10.04 8.67
C ILE A 34 -8.27 -9.32 9.90
N THR A 35 -7.49 -8.26 9.67
CA THR A 35 -6.87 -7.50 10.76
C THR A 35 -7.93 -6.84 11.64
N LEU A 36 -8.98 -6.26 11.06
CA LEU A 36 -10.10 -5.69 11.79
C LEU A 36 -10.79 -6.73 12.68
N VAL A 37 -11.08 -7.92 12.15
CA VAL A 37 -11.71 -9.01 12.90
C VAL A 37 -10.81 -9.47 14.04
N LEU A 38 -9.50 -9.60 13.82
CA LEU A 38 -8.54 -10.01 14.85
C LEU A 38 -8.47 -9.01 16.01
N TYR A 39 -8.35 -7.70 15.71
CA TYR A 39 -8.33 -6.67 16.76
C TYR A 39 -9.69 -6.53 17.45
N ALA A 40 -10.80 -6.64 16.71
CA ALA A 40 -12.13 -6.63 17.30
C ALA A 40 -12.30 -7.81 18.27
N ALA A 41 -11.88 -9.01 17.88
CA ALA A 41 -11.91 -10.19 18.74
C ALA A 41 -11.04 -10.00 20.00
N ALA A 42 -9.84 -9.43 19.87
CA ALA A 42 -8.96 -9.14 21.00
C ALA A 42 -9.58 -8.10 21.97
N LEU A 43 -10.20 -7.05 21.45
CA LEU A 43 -10.87 -6.03 22.28
C LEU A 43 -12.14 -6.57 22.94
N VAL A 44 -12.91 -7.41 22.25
CA VAL A 44 -14.08 -8.11 22.85
C VAL A 44 -13.62 -9.07 23.94
N ALA A 45 -12.56 -9.84 23.70
CA ALA A 45 -11.95 -10.71 24.70
C ALA A 45 -11.53 -9.90 25.94
N LEU A 46 -10.94 -8.73 25.75
CA LEU A 46 -10.57 -7.83 26.83
C LEU A 46 -11.78 -7.25 27.56
N ALA A 47 -12.87 -6.94 26.85
CA ALA A 47 -14.10 -6.43 27.45
C ALA A 47 -14.81 -7.51 28.28
N VAL A 48 -14.79 -8.77 27.84
CA VAL A 48 -15.47 -9.88 28.51
C VAL A 48 -14.64 -10.44 29.67
N TRP A 49 -13.34 -10.66 29.47
CA TRP A 49 -12.46 -11.32 30.44
C TRP A 49 -11.50 -10.38 31.16
N GLY A 50 -11.51 -9.07 30.86
CA GLY A 50 -10.58 -8.12 31.45
C GLY A 50 -10.72 -8.00 32.97
N ALA A 51 -11.95 -8.01 33.48
CA ALA A 51 -12.21 -7.96 34.92
C ALA A 51 -11.69 -9.23 35.63
N ASP A 52 -11.92 -10.41 35.04
CA ASP A 52 -11.44 -11.69 35.56
C ASP A 52 -9.90 -11.74 35.54
N ALA A 53 -9.28 -11.27 34.46
CA ALA A 53 -7.82 -11.18 34.34
C ALA A 53 -7.20 -10.26 35.40
N VAL A 54 -7.83 -9.10 35.66
CA VAL A 54 -7.42 -8.19 36.75
C VAL A 54 -7.62 -8.85 38.12
N GLY A 55 -8.72 -9.56 38.33
CA GLY A 55 -8.97 -10.32 39.55
C GLY A 55 -7.87 -11.36 39.80
N TRP A 56 -7.58 -12.18 38.80
CA TRP A 56 -6.51 -13.19 38.82
C TRP A 56 -5.13 -12.58 39.09
N ALA A 57 -4.85 -11.40 38.52
CA ALA A 57 -3.57 -10.71 38.70
C ALA A 57 -3.45 -9.97 40.05
N THR A 58 -4.55 -9.82 40.81
CA THR A 58 -4.58 -9.04 42.06
C THR A 58 -5.07 -9.84 43.27
N PRO A 59 -4.54 -11.05 43.57
CA PRO A 59 -5.02 -11.86 44.69
C PRO A 59 -4.76 -11.18 46.04
N PHE A 60 -3.73 -10.35 46.15
CA PHE A 60 -3.44 -9.55 47.35
C PHE A 60 -4.55 -8.54 47.71
N ALA A 61 -5.46 -8.24 46.78
CA ALA A 61 -6.58 -7.34 46.99
C ALA A 61 -7.89 -8.09 47.33
N ASP A 62 -7.86 -9.41 47.50
CA ASP A 62 -9.06 -10.22 47.78
C ASP A 62 -9.71 -9.87 49.12
N ASP A 63 -8.90 -9.61 50.15
CA ASP A 63 -9.37 -9.30 51.51
C ASP A 63 -9.69 -7.80 51.74
N TRP A 64 -9.64 -6.97 50.70
CA TRP A 64 -9.87 -5.54 50.84
C TRP A 64 -11.35 -5.23 51.09
N PRO A 65 -11.67 -4.32 52.02
CA PRO A 65 -13.05 -3.96 52.30
C PRO A 65 -13.70 -3.21 51.12
N SER A 66 -15.00 -3.39 50.96
CA SER A 66 -15.81 -2.59 50.04
C SER A 66 -15.84 -1.11 50.50
N PRO A 67 -15.73 -0.11 49.59
CA PRO A 67 -15.71 -0.22 48.13
C PRO A 67 -14.30 -0.26 47.50
N TRP A 68 -13.22 -0.28 48.29
CA TRP A 68 -11.86 -0.06 47.81
C TRP A 68 -11.37 -1.13 46.84
N GLN A 69 -11.74 -2.39 47.07
CA GLN A 69 -11.45 -3.49 46.14
C GLN A 69 -12.03 -3.25 44.75
N GLY A 70 -13.33 -2.90 44.69
CA GLY A 70 -14.04 -2.69 43.44
C GLY A 70 -13.52 -1.46 42.68
N LEU A 71 -13.22 -0.38 43.39
CA LEU A 71 -12.62 0.82 42.80
C LEU A 71 -11.24 0.54 42.21
N PHE A 72 -10.38 -0.18 42.93
CA PHE A 72 -9.04 -0.53 42.47
C PHE A 72 -9.07 -1.44 41.24
N ARG A 73 -9.83 -2.55 41.30
CA ARG A 73 -9.95 -3.49 40.17
C ARG A 73 -10.66 -2.87 38.96
N GLY A 74 -11.68 -2.05 39.20
CA GLY A 74 -12.37 -1.30 38.15
C GLY A 74 -11.44 -0.32 37.45
N PHE A 75 -10.62 0.42 38.20
CA PHE A 75 -9.59 1.30 37.64
C PHE A 75 -8.58 0.53 36.80
N LEU A 76 -8.02 -0.57 37.32
CA LEU A 76 -7.07 -1.39 36.56
C LEU A 76 -7.67 -1.98 35.28
N THR A 77 -8.93 -2.41 35.33
CA THR A 77 -9.65 -2.90 34.15
C THR A 77 -9.82 -1.80 33.10
N ALA A 78 -10.17 -0.59 33.52
CA ALA A 78 -10.27 0.57 32.63
C ALA A 78 -8.92 0.94 32.00
N VAL A 79 -7.83 0.93 32.79
CA VAL A 79 -6.47 1.18 32.28
C VAL A 79 -6.05 0.09 31.29
N LEU A 80 -6.29 -1.17 31.62
CA LEU A 80 -6.01 -2.30 30.74
C LEU A 80 -6.74 -2.16 29.40
N PHE A 81 -8.03 -1.81 29.43
CA PHE A 81 -8.82 -1.59 28.22
C PHE A 81 -8.30 -0.39 27.41
N ALA A 82 -7.99 0.73 28.07
CA ALA A 82 -7.44 1.92 27.42
C ALA A 82 -6.09 1.65 26.75
N LEU A 83 -5.19 0.92 27.42
CA LEU A 83 -3.90 0.52 26.86
C LEU A 83 -4.06 -0.48 25.72
N GLY A 84 -4.96 -1.46 25.86
CA GLY A 84 -5.29 -2.42 24.81
C GLY A 84 -5.83 -1.73 23.55
N LEU A 85 -6.73 -0.76 23.73
CA LEU A 85 -7.27 0.05 22.64
C LEU A 85 -6.18 0.93 21.99
N LEU A 86 -5.35 1.58 22.79
CA LEU A 86 -4.24 2.39 22.29
C LEU A 86 -3.27 1.55 21.46
N LEU A 87 -2.86 0.39 21.98
CA LEU A 87 -2.01 -0.55 21.26
C LEU A 87 -2.67 -0.98 19.95
N ALA A 88 -3.96 -1.36 19.99
CA ALA A 88 -4.70 -1.75 18.80
C ALA A 88 -4.66 -0.67 17.71
N VAL A 89 -4.93 0.59 18.07
CA VAL A 89 -4.88 1.71 17.13
C VAL A 89 -3.47 1.92 16.56
N LEU A 90 -2.45 1.88 17.41
CA LEU A 90 -1.06 2.10 17.00
C LEU A 90 -0.53 0.99 16.07
N THR A 91 -0.93 -0.26 16.30
CA THR A 91 -0.39 -1.41 15.56
C THR A 91 -1.30 -1.90 14.42
N PHE A 92 -2.54 -1.43 14.33
CA PHE A 92 -3.51 -1.85 13.32
C PHE A 92 -2.97 -1.74 11.89
N THR A 93 -2.44 -0.58 11.52
CA THR A 93 -1.95 -0.33 10.16
C THR A 93 -0.74 -1.19 9.84
N ALA A 94 0.21 -1.29 10.77
CA ALA A 94 1.42 -2.10 10.59
C ALA A 94 1.08 -3.59 10.38
N VAL A 95 0.18 -4.14 11.21
CA VAL A 95 -0.28 -5.52 11.06
C VAL A 95 -1.09 -5.71 9.77
N THR A 96 -1.95 -4.76 9.42
CA THR A 96 -2.73 -4.82 8.17
C THR A 96 -1.82 -4.90 6.94
N LEU A 97 -0.78 -4.07 6.90
CA LEU A 97 0.19 -4.08 5.80
C LEU A 97 0.98 -5.39 5.78
N LEU A 98 1.42 -5.89 6.93
CA LEU A 98 2.14 -7.16 7.05
C LEU A 98 1.30 -8.34 6.53
N VAL A 99 0.04 -8.42 6.96
CA VAL A 99 -0.92 -9.44 6.49
C VAL A 99 -1.25 -9.24 5.01
N GLY A 100 -1.23 -8.00 4.53
CA GLY A 100 -1.65 -7.63 3.17
C GLY A 100 -0.66 -7.95 2.06
N GLN A 101 0.64 -8.02 2.37
CA GLN A 101 1.71 -8.33 1.41
C GLN A 101 1.34 -9.44 0.39
N PRO A 102 0.99 -10.68 0.81
CA PRO A 102 0.68 -11.76 -0.13
C PRO A 102 -0.58 -11.50 -0.97
N PHE A 103 -1.56 -10.75 -0.43
CA PHE A 103 -2.79 -10.44 -1.14
C PHE A 103 -2.57 -9.38 -2.22
N TYR A 104 -1.80 -8.34 -1.91
CA TYR A 104 -1.42 -7.31 -2.85
C TYR A 104 -0.52 -7.87 -3.95
N GLU A 105 0.38 -8.79 -3.57
CA GLU A 105 1.23 -9.50 -4.49
C GLU A 105 0.42 -10.34 -5.51
N SER A 106 -0.51 -11.19 -5.05
CA SER A 106 -1.36 -11.99 -5.95
C SER A 106 -2.35 -11.12 -6.74
N LEU A 107 -2.80 -9.99 -6.19
CA LEU A 107 -3.62 -9.02 -6.93
C LEU A 107 -2.83 -8.44 -8.12
N SER A 108 -1.58 -8.04 -7.90
CA SER A 108 -0.70 -7.56 -8.96
C SER A 108 -0.46 -8.63 -10.04
N GLU A 109 -0.38 -9.93 -9.70
CA GLU A 109 -0.23 -11.00 -10.70
C GLU A 109 -1.42 -11.05 -11.64
N ARG A 110 -2.62 -10.98 -11.07
CA ARG A 110 -3.87 -11.10 -11.84
C ARG A 110 -4.06 -9.91 -12.75
N VAL A 111 -3.68 -8.71 -12.29
CA VAL A 111 -3.65 -7.51 -13.14
C VAL A 111 -2.65 -7.69 -14.28
N ASP A 112 -1.45 -8.18 -13.98
CA ASP A 112 -0.40 -8.38 -14.98
C ASP A 112 -0.81 -9.42 -16.02
N ALA A 113 -1.37 -10.55 -15.59
CA ALA A 113 -1.87 -11.61 -16.45
C ALA A 113 -3.02 -11.15 -17.35
N ASP A 114 -3.97 -10.37 -16.82
CA ASP A 114 -5.12 -9.85 -17.57
C ASP A 114 -4.73 -8.89 -18.69
N VAL A 115 -3.60 -8.18 -18.53
CA VAL A 115 -3.12 -7.18 -19.50
C VAL A 115 -2.01 -7.72 -20.42
N SER A 116 -1.37 -8.83 -20.03
CA SER A 116 -0.35 -9.51 -20.84
C SER A 116 -0.94 -10.15 -22.10
N SER A 117 -0.21 -10.07 -23.23
CA SER A 117 -0.59 -10.73 -24.49
C SER A 117 -0.70 -12.25 -24.37
N ASP A 118 0.12 -12.82 -23.49
CA ASP A 118 0.30 -14.27 -23.35
C ASP A 118 -0.52 -14.83 -22.17
N GLY A 119 -1.28 -13.99 -21.46
CA GLY A 119 -2.08 -14.36 -20.29
C GLY A 119 -1.27 -14.80 -19.07
N ALA A 120 0.06 -14.62 -19.08
CA ALA A 120 0.98 -15.07 -18.04
C ALA A 120 1.66 -13.87 -17.36
N ALA A 121 1.62 -13.85 -16.02
CA ALA A 121 2.38 -12.89 -15.23
C ALA A 121 3.89 -13.19 -15.31
N ALA A 122 4.71 -12.14 -15.27
CA ALA A 122 6.16 -12.29 -15.17
C ALA A 122 6.51 -13.08 -13.90
N ARG A 123 7.27 -14.17 -14.05
CA ARG A 123 7.79 -14.98 -12.95
C ARG A 123 9.27 -14.70 -12.79
N SER A 124 9.73 -14.65 -11.55
CA SER A 124 11.14 -14.60 -11.23
C SER A 124 11.69 -16.04 -11.20
N ASP A 125 12.86 -16.24 -11.82
CA ASP A 125 13.54 -17.54 -11.90
C ASP A 125 14.45 -17.83 -10.68
N LEU A 126 14.39 -16.97 -9.65
CA LEU A 126 15.26 -17.07 -8.48
C LEU A 126 14.64 -17.96 -7.39
N PRO A 127 15.48 -18.56 -6.52
CA PRO A 127 14.98 -19.25 -5.34
C PRO A 127 14.27 -18.25 -4.40
N LEU A 128 13.09 -18.61 -3.89
CA LEU A 128 12.25 -17.76 -3.01
C LEU A 128 13.03 -17.09 -1.87
N TRP A 129 13.96 -17.81 -1.22
CA TRP A 129 14.77 -17.25 -0.13
C TRP A 129 15.67 -16.09 -0.59
N ARG A 130 16.24 -16.20 -1.80
CA ARG A 130 17.10 -15.17 -2.37
C ARG A 130 16.29 -13.94 -2.79
N GLU A 131 15.09 -14.15 -3.32
CA GLU A 131 14.13 -13.09 -3.63
C GLU A 131 13.71 -12.33 -2.38
N LEU A 132 13.33 -13.05 -1.31
CA LEU A 132 12.98 -12.44 -0.03
C LEU A 132 14.12 -11.60 0.54
N TRP A 133 15.36 -12.10 0.47
CA TRP A 133 16.52 -11.36 0.95
C TRP A 133 16.81 -10.08 0.13
N ILE A 134 16.73 -10.17 -1.21
CA ILE A 134 16.91 -9.02 -2.09
C ILE A 134 15.80 -7.99 -1.84
N SER A 135 14.54 -8.45 -1.80
CA SER A 135 13.38 -7.59 -1.53
C SER A 135 13.49 -6.91 -0.17
N ALA A 136 13.81 -7.64 0.90
CA ALA A 136 14.00 -7.06 2.23
C ALA A 136 15.12 -6.01 2.26
N ARG A 137 16.26 -6.28 1.61
CA ARG A 137 17.37 -5.32 1.52
C ARG A 137 17.00 -4.07 0.74
N ASP A 138 16.26 -4.22 -0.35
CA ASP A 138 15.85 -3.11 -1.19
C ASP A 138 14.77 -2.26 -0.51
N SER A 139 13.78 -2.90 0.12
CA SER A 139 12.79 -2.23 0.97
C SER A 139 13.45 -1.46 2.12
N LEU A 140 14.47 -2.03 2.77
CA LEU A 140 15.23 -1.34 3.80
C LEU A 140 15.97 -0.11 3.26
N ARG A 141 16.59 -0.21 2.08
CA ARG A 141 17.27 0.94 1.44
C ARG A 141 16.29 2.06 1.07
N VAL A 142 15.10 1.70 0.60
CA VAL A 142 14.02 2.64 0.31
C VAL A 142 13.56 3.31 1.61
N LEU A 143 13.30 2.52 2.66
CA LEU A 143 12.88 3.03 3.97
C LEU A 143 13.90 4.00 4.56
N VAL A 144 15.19 3.66 4.51
CA VAL A 144 16.27 4.56 4.95
C VAL A 144 16.25 5.87 4.15
N ARG A 145 16.09 5.80 2.83
CA ARG A 145 16.06 7.02 2.00
C ARG A 145 14.81 7.86 2.26
N ALA A 146 13.65 7.25 2.44
CA ALA A 146 12.42 7.94 2.83
C ALA A 146 12.57 8.58 4.21
N GLY A 147 13.19 7.87 5.17
CA GLY A 147 13.50 8.39 6.50
C GLY A 147 14.44 9.58 6.46
N VAL A 148 15.51 9.55 5.64
CA VAL A 148 16.41 10.70 5.44
C VAL A 148 15.64 11.91 4.91
N TRP A 149 14.78 11.72 3.90
CA TRP A 149 13.91 12.81 3.42
C TRP A 149 12.95 13.31 4.49
N GLY A 150 12.37 12.42 5.30
CA GLY A 150 11.51 12.77 6.42
C GLY A 150 12.23 13.66 7.44
N VAL A 151 13.46 13.30 7.84
CA VAL A 151 14.28 14.10 8.75
C VAL A 151 14.63 15.46 8.14
N LEU A 152 15.02 15.50 6.87
CA LEU A 152 15.34 16.74 6.17
C LEU A 152 14.14 17.69 6.08
N LEU A 153 12.97 17.16 5.69
CA LEU A 153 11.74 17.95 5.60
C LEU A 153 11.25 18.38 6.98
N PHE A 154 11.36 17.53 7.99
CA PHE A 154 11.05 17.90 9.37
C PHE A 154 11.93 19.05 9.86
N ALA A 155 13.24 18.97 9.65
CA ALA A 155 14.17 20.05 9.99
C ALA A 155 13.85 21.35 9.22
N LEU A 156 13.53 21.25 7.93
CA LEU A 156 13.15 22.39 7.10
C LEU A 156 11.79 22.99 7.51
N GLY A 157 10.93 22.19 8.13
CA GLY A 157 9.64 22.62 8.70
C GLY A 157 9.78 23.68 9.80
N PHE A 158 10.94 23.78 10.45
CA PHE A 158 11.22 24.82 11.45
C PHE A 158 11.60 26.18 10.87
N VAL A 159 11.84 26.28 9.55
CA VAL A 159 12.12 27.56 8.91
C VAL A 159 10.83 28.40 8.92
N PRO A 160 10.81 29.59 9.54
CA PRO A 160 9.61 30.43 9.58
C PRO A 160 9.10 30.74 8.16
N PHE A 161 7.78 30.78 8.00
CA PHE A 161 7.07 30.98 6.73
C PHE A 161 7.26 29.86 5.68
N VAL A 162 8.49 29.53 5.29
CA VAL A 162 8.80 28.51 4.27
C VAL A 162 8.45 27.10 4.77
N GLY A 163 8.76 26.80 6.02
CA GLY A 163 8.54 25.50 6.66
C GLY A 163 7.07 25.10 6.76
N GLN A 164 6.17 26.07 6.85
CA GLN A 164 4.72 25.81 6.93
C GLN A 164 4.03 25.86 5.56
N THR A 165 4.67 26.39 4.52
CA THR A 165 4.07 26.61 3.20
C THR A 165 4.66 25.69 2.13
N VAL A 166 5.96 25.76 1.90
CA VAL A 166 6.67 25.06 0.81
C VAL A 166 6.98 23.62 1.19
N VAL A 167 7.38 23.39 2.44
CA VAL A 167 7.81 22.06 2.90
C VAL A 167 6.69 21.01 2.84
N PRO A 168 5.44 21.29 3.25
CA PRO A 168 4.35 20.32 3.10
C PRO A 168 4.10 19.94 1.64
N VAL A 169 4.18 20.92 0.73
CA VAL A 169 4.00 20.70 -0.72
C VAL A 169 5.10 19.77 -1.25
N ILE A 170 6.36 20.05 -0.93
CA ILE A 170 7.48 19.16 -1.29
C ILE A 170 7.28 17.78 -0.64
N GLY A 171 6.83 17.74 0.61
CA GLY A 171 6.48 16.52 1.32
C GLY A 171 5.51 15.65 0.53
N PHE A 172 4.44 16.21 -0.02
CA PHE A 172 3.49 15.45 -0.84
C PHE A 172 4.11 14.88 -2.11
N PHE A 173 4.99 15.62 -2.79
CA PHE A 173 5.69 15.10 -3.97
C PHE A 173 6.71 14.01 -3.61
N VAL A 174 7.39 14.13 -2.47
CA VAL A 174 8.32 13.12 -1.96
C VAL A 174 7.57 11.86 -1.55
N THR A 175 6.51 12.00 -0.74
CA THR A 175 5.62 10.90 -0.37
C THR A 175 5.03 10.23 -1.60
N GLY A 176 4.53 11.02 -2.56
CA GLY A 176 4.00 10.49 -3.81
C GLY A 176 5.04 9.72 -4.61
N PHE A 177 6.28 10.19 -4.68
CA PHE A 177 7.36 9.46 -5.35
C PHE A 177 7.63 8.10 -4.69
N PHE A 178 7.80 8.08 -3.36
CA PHE A 178 8.10 6.84 -2.63
C PHE A 178 6.91 5.87 -2.63
N LEU A 179 5.69 6.38 -2.56
CA LEU A 179 4.49 5.54 -2.62
C LEU A 179 4.33 4.87 -3.99
N THR A 180 4.57 5.60 -5.08
CA THR A 180 4.61 5.00 -6.42
C THR A 180 5.72 3.96 -6.52
N GLU A 181 6.90 4.26 -5.96
CA GLU A 181 8.04 3.34 -5.99
C GLU A 181 7.74 2.04 -5.25
N GLU A 182 7.15 2.13 -4.06
CA GLU A 182 6.78 0.98 -3.22
C GLU A 182 5.70 0.11 -3.88
N LEU A 183 4.67 0.72 -4.47
CA LEU A 183 3.60 -0.04 -5.12
C LEU A 183 4.05 -0.65 -6.45
N ALA A 184 4.83 0.09 -7.24
CA ALA A 184 5.31 -0.39 -8.53
C ALA A 184 6.49 -1.38 -8.36
N ALA A 185 7.15 -1.40 -7.20
CA ALA A 185 8.19 -2.36 -6.85
C ALA A 185 7.73 -3.80 -7.04
N VAL A 186 6.50 -4.12 -6.64
CA VAL A 186 5.95 -5.50 -6.73
C VAL A 186 6.00 -6.02 -8.16
N ALA A 187 5.56 -5.20 -9.13
CA ALA A 187 5.56 -5.58 -10.54
C ALA A 187 6.97 -5.59 -11.17
N MET A 188 7.83 -4.65 -10.76
CA MET A 188 9.20 -4.52 -11.27
C MET A 188 10.18 -5.57 -10.73
N GLN A 189 10.06 -5.94 -9.45
CA GLN A 189 10.92 -6.96 -8.84
C GLN A 189 10.74 -8.33 -9.48
N ARG A 190 9.50 -8.68 -9.86
CA ARG A 190 9.21 -9.92 -10.60
C ARG A 190 9.84 -9.99 -11.97
N ARG A 191 10.10 -8.84 -12.57
CA ARG A 191 10.81 -8.70 -13.85
C ARG A 191 12.33 -8.60 -13.67
N GLY A 192 12.83 -8.88 -12.45
CA GLY A 192 14.25 -8.81 -12.13
C GLY A 192 14.83 -7.40 -12.14
N VAL A 193 14.00 -6.35 -12.05
CA VAL A 193 14.48 -4.97 -12.07
C VAL A 193 14.99 -4.59 -10.68
N ASP A 194 16.31 -4.51 -10.55
CA ASP A 194 16.97 -4.08 -9.31
C ASP A 194 16.57 -2.66 -8.88
N LEU A 195 16.62 -2.39 -7.57
CA LEU A 195 16.28 -1.09 -6.98
C LEU A 195 16.97 0.10 -7.68
N ARG A 196 18.24 -0.03 -8.08
CA ARG A 196 18.96 1.07 -8.75
C ARG A 196 18.35 1.40 -10.11
N ALA A 197 18.00 0.39 -10.89
CA ALA A 197 17.36 0.55 -12.20
C ALA A 197 15.93 1.10 -12.05
N ARG A 198 15.15 0.53 -11.12
CA ARG A 198 13.81 1.00 -10.75
C ARG A 198 13.79 2.50 -10.45
N LEU A 199 14.69 2.94 -9.56
CA LEU A 199 14.78 4.35 -9.19
C LEU A 199 15.26 5.25 -10.33
N ALA A 200 16.08 4.73 -11.25
CA ALA A 200 16.50 5.47 -12.43
C ALA A 200 15.31 5.69 -13.39
N LEU A 201 14.50 4.65 -13.62
CA LEU A 201 13.28 4.71 -14.42
C LEU A 201 12.25 5.68 -13.83
N LEU A 202 11.97 5.59 -12.54
CA LEU A 202 11.02 6.50 -11.88
C LEU A 202 11.51 7.96 -11.91
N ARG A 203 12.83 8.18 -11.87
CA ARG A 203 13.42 9.53 -11.98
C ARG A 203 13.50 10.06 -13.40
N SER A 204 13.48 9.21 -14.43
CA SER A 204 13.42 9.68 -15.81
C SER A 204 12.01 10.17 -16.18
N ARG A 205 10.97 9.63 -15.52
CA ARG A 205 9.55 9.96 -15.76
C ARG A 205 8.87 10.57 -14.51
N LYS A 206 9.51 11.53 -13.82
CA LYS A 206 9.02 12.11 -12.55
C LYS A 206 7.60 12.68 -12.61
N THR A 207 7.26 13.32 -13.71
CA THR A 207 5.92 13.88 -13.94
C THR A 207 4.84 12.81 -13.97
N LEU A 208 5.12 11.66 -14.59
CA LEU A 208 4.22 10.49 -14.56
C LEU A 208 4.08 9.94 -13.14
N VAL A 209 5.22 9.76 -12.45
CA VAL A 209 5.29 9.22 -11.09
C VAL A 209 4.54 10.10 -10.08
N TRP A 210 4.73 11.42 -10.15
CA TRP A 210 4.01 12.36 -9.30
C TRP A 210 2.53 12.47 -9.64
N GLY A 211 2.17 12.31 -10.93
CA GLY A 211 0.78 12.26 -11.37
C GLY A 211 0.01 11.09 -10.78
N PHE A 212 0.69 9.95 -10.57
CA PHE A 212 0.11 8.78 -9.91
C PHE A 212 0.15 8.90 -8.38
N GLY A 213 1.34 9.11 -7.81
CA GLY A 213 1.57 8.93 -6.38
C GLY A 213 1.14 10.11 -5.50
N THR A 214 1.21 11.34 -6.00
CA THR A 214 0.80 12.53 -5.20
C THR A 214 -0.69 12.52 -4.87
N PRO A 215 -1.62 12.34 -5.84
CA PRO A 215 -3.05 12.27 -5.50
C PRO A 215 -3.39 11.03 -4.67
N LEU A 216 -2.68 9.91 -4.89
CA LEU A 216 -2.83 8.72 -4.06
C LEU A 216 -2.41 8.98 -2.60
N GLY A 217 -1.25 9.59 -2.39
CA GLY A 217 -0.75 9.95 -1.07
C GLY A 217 -1.67 10.95 -0.35
N LEU A 218 -2.23 11.92 -1.07
CA LEU A 218 -3.24 12.83 -0.53
C LEU A 218 -4.52 12.08 -0.12
N ALA A 219 -4.99 11.14 -0.95
CA ALA A 219 -6.16 10.33 -0.62
C ALA A 219 -5.93 9.45 0.61
N PHE A 220 -4.69 9.00 0.84
CA PHE A 220 -4.33 8.19 2.01
C PHE A 220 -4.28 8.98 3.32
N LEU A 221 -4.32 10.31 3.28
CA LEU A 221 -4.53 11.13 4.48
C LEU A 221 -5.93 10.95 5.06
N VAL A 222 -6.91 10.58 4.24
CA VAL A 222 -8.27 10.35 4.69
C VAL A 222 -8.35 8.93 5.27
N PRO A 223 -8.68 8.76 6.56
CA PRO A 223 -8.85 7.44 7.15
C PRO A 223 -9.87 6.60 6.37
N PHE A 224 -9.69 5.28 6.39
CA PHE A 224 -10.49 4.28 5.65
C PHE A 224 -10.42 4.36 4.12
N VAL A 225 -10.32 5.55 3.52
CA VAL A 225 -10.15 5.74 2.06
C VAL A 225 -8.95 4.94 1.57
N ALA A 226 -7.84 4.94 2.30
CA ALA A 226 -6.67 4.13 1.96
C ALA A 226 -7.02 2.65 1.77
N VAL A 227 -7.80 2.05 2.68
CA VAL A 227 -8.16 0.62 2.61
C VAL A 227 -8.92 0.30 1.32
N PHE A 228 -9.86 1.17 0.92
CA PHE A 228 -10.66 0.97 -0.30
C PHE A 228 -9.90 1.30 -1.58
N LEU A 229 -8.98 2.27 -1.55
CA LEU A 229 -8.19 2.64 -2.72
C LEU A 229 -7.03 1.68 -2.96
N MET A 230 -6.47 1.05 -1.92
CA MET A 230 -5.26 0.22 -2.02
C MET A 230 -5.32 -0.86 -3.11
N PRO A 231 -6.39 -1.67 -3.25
CA PRO A 231 -6.46 -2.65 -4.33
C PRO A 231 -6.32 -2.02 -5.73
N GLY A 232 -7.02 -0.92 -5.98
CA GLY A 232 -6.93 -0.21 -7.25
C GLY A 232 -5.61 0.55 -7.43
N ALA A 233 -4.98 0.98 -6.33
CA ALA A 233 -3.64 1.57 -6.35
C ALA A 233 -2.58 0.54 -6.75
N VAL A 234 -2.65 -0.67 -6.20
CA VAL A 234 -1.78 -1.79 -6.61
C VAL A 234 -1.98 -2.08 -8.10
N ALA A 235 -3.23 -2.25 -8.56
CA ALA A 235 -3.51 -2.47 -9.97
C ALA A 235 -3.00 -1.35 -10.88
N GLY A 236 -3.21 -0.08 -10.48
CA GLY A 236 -2.73 1.08 -11.23
C GLY A 236 -1.20 1.15 -11.27
N ALA A 237 -0.52 0.80 -10.18
CA ALA A 237 0.93 0.74 -10.11
C ALA A 237 1.51 -0.37 -11.00
N THR A 238 0.84 -1.53 -11.08
CA THR A 238 1.21 -2.60 -12.03
C THR A 238 1.12 -2.11 -13.48
N LEU A 239 0.03 -1.43 -13.84
CA LEU A 239 -0.14 -0.87 -15.19
C LEU A 239 0.90 0.22 -15.51
N LEU A 240 1.21 1.08 -14.54
CA LEU A 240 2.26 2.10 -14.64
C LEU A 240 3.65 1.47 -14.82
N ALA A 241 3.93 0.38 -14.07
CA ALA A 241 5.20 -0.34 -14.17
C ALA A 241 5.41 -0.95 -15.56
N ARG A 242 4.36 -1.52 -16.16
CA ARG A 242 4.39 -2.05 -17.53
C ARG A 242 4.74 -0.95 -18.56
N ASP A 243 4.07 0.20 -18.48
CA ASP A 243 4.36 1.36 -19.34
C ASP A 243 5.80 1.87 -19.20
N LEU A 244 6.30 1.96 -17.96
CA LEU A 244 7.68 2.38 -17.70
C LEU A 244 8.73 1.42 -18.26
N LEU A 245 8.37 0.15 -18.42
CA LEU A 245 9.23 -0.88 -19.01
C LEU A 245 9.02 -1.04 -20.52
N GLY A 246 8.13 -0.25 -21.13
CA GLY A 246 7.83 -0.31 -22.56
C GLY A 246 6.99 -1.53 -22.96
N GLU A 247 6.31 -2.16 -21.99
CA GLU A 247 5.40 -3.28 -22.27
C GLU A 247 4.04 -2.72 -22.73
N GLU A 248 3.71 -2.92 -24.01
CA GLU A 248 2.42 -2.50 -24.55
C GLU A 248 1.27 -3.20 -23.80
N SER A 249 0.26 -2.41 -23.42
CA SER A 249 -1.01 -2.92 -22.92
C SER A 249 -1.94 -3.08 -24.12
N ALA A 250 -2.48 -4.27 -24.34
CA ALA A 250 -3.27 -4.62 -25.54
C ALA A 250 -4.53 -3.76 -25.80
N THR A 251 -4.85 -2.78 -24.94
CA THR A 251 -6.08 -2.00 -24.99
C THR A 251 -5.98 -0.69 -25.79
N GLU A 252 -4.81 -0.28 -26.30
CA GLU A 252 -4.67 1.00 -27.04
C GLU A 252 -4.34 0.88 -28.54
N THR A 253 -4.54 -0.29 -29.17
CA THR A 253 -4.50 -0.40 -30.65
C THR A 253 -5.91 -0.56 -31.23
N GLY A 254 -6.75 0.45 -30.99
CA GLY A 254 -7.92 0.74 -31.80
C GLY A 254 -7.58 1.73 -32.92
N ALA A 255 -6.49 1.51 -33.65
CA ALA A 255 -6.20 2.21 -34.90
C ALA A 255 -6.71 1.32 -36.05
N PRO A 256 -7.48 1.83 -37.02
CA PRO A 256 -7.90 1.03 -38.17
C PRO A 256 -6.69 0.82 -39.08
N GLY A 257 -5.93 -0.24 -38.80
CA GLY A 257 -4.91 -0.77 -39.70
C GLY A 257 -5.62 -1.37 -40.90
N GLY A 258 -5.68 -0.61 -41.99
CA GLY A 258 -6.15 -1.07 -43.29
C GLY A 258 -5.47 -2.39 -43.67
N ARG A 259 -6.28 -3.42 -43.87
CA ARG A 259 -5.86 -4.57 -44.66
C ARG A 259 -5.61 -4.06 -46.09
N PRO A 260 -4.45 -4.29 -46.71
CA PRO A 260 -4.36 -4.18 -48.15
C PRO A 260 -5.22 -5.29 -48.76
N ASP A 261 -6.16 -4.87 -49.60
CA ASP A 261 -7.02 -5.72 -50.42
C ASP A 261 -6.15 -6.51 -51.41
N PRO A 262 -6.23 -7.85 -51.49
CA PRO A 262 -5.47 -8.62 -52.46
C PRO A 262 -6.27 -8.73 -53.77
N GLU A 263 -6.45 -7.62 -54.49
CA GLU A 263 -6.93 -7.63 -55.87
C GLU A 263 -6.23 -6.54 -56.70
N ASP A 264 -5.03 -6.85 -57.22
CA ASP A 264 -4.69 -6.46 -58.60
C ASP A 264 -3.46 -7.24 -59.13
N VAL A 265 -3.66 -8.53 -59.45
CA VAL A 265 -2.81 -9.25 -60.41
C VAL A 265 -3.72 -10.14 -61.25
N SER A 266 -4.35 -9.57 -62.28
CA SER A 266 -4.61 -10.24 -63.57
C SER A 266 -5.47 -9.38 -64.50
N ARG A 267 -4.81 -8.57 -65.33
CA ARG A 267 -5.21 -8.30 -66.71
C ARG A 267 -3.98 -8.23 -67.60
#